data_AF-A0A5Q4FTG2-F1
#
_entry.id   AF-A0A5Q4FTG2-F1
#
_cell.length_a   1.000
_cell.length_b   1.000
_cell.length_c   1.000
_cell.angle_alpha   90.00
_cell.angle_beta   90.00
_cell.angle_gamma   90.00
#
_symmetry.space_group_name_H-M   'P 1'
#
loop_
_entity.id
_entity.type
_entity.pdbx_description
1 polymer ?
#
loop_
_entity_poly.entity_id
_entity_poly.type
_entity_poly.pdbx_seq_one_letter_code
_entity_poly.pdbx_strand_id
1 'polypeptide(L)'
;MAKTASTPTRVAGDIAATASAVAAAENRSVAEQISHWARIGMLVDRSGSVASRRLLAVVSGHGQFSNLTGDEREIAHALVDARIAELAAAQSFGPAARADGQTTVSVDDDGNLIATAPDGTRRPL
;
A
#
# COMPACT_ATOMS: atom_id res chain seq x y z
N MET A 1 17.84 -6.21 28.61
CA MET A 1 17.52 -6.00 27.18
C MET A 1 16.02 -6.21 27.01
N ALA A 2 15.24 -5.15 26.84
CA ALA A 2 13.79 -5.29 26.68
C ALA A 2 13.51 -5.92 25.30
N LYS A 3 12.90 -7.11 25.27
CA LYS A 3 12.42 -7.74 24.04
C LYS A 3 11.36 -6.81 23.46
N THR A 4 11.65 -6.16 22.34
CA THR A 4 10.69 -5.34 21.63
C THR A 4 9.48 -6.22 21.30
N ALA A 5 8.32 -5.89 21.86
CA ALA A 5 7.11 -6.63 21.59
C ALA A 5 6.76 -6.46 20.11
N SER A 6 6.67 -7.56 19.37
CA SER A 6 6.16 -7.57 18.00
C SER A 6 4.65 -7.78 18.02
N THR A 7 3.92 -6.90 17.35
CA THR A 7 2.47 -7.04 17.17
C THR A 7 2.21 -7.77 15.84
N PRO A 8 1.42 -8.86 15.83
CA PRO A 8 1.03 -9.53 14.59
C PRO A 8 0.30 -8.54 13.68
N THR A 9 0.81 -8.34 12.47
CA THR A 9 0.23 -7.43 11.47
C THR A 9 0.10 -8.17 10.16
N ARG A 10 -1.08 -8.09 9.53
CA ARG A 10 -1.28 -8.63 8.18
C ARG A 10 -0.58 -7.71 7.19
N VAL A 11 0.24 -8.30 6.32
CA VAL A 11 0.94 -7.60 5.23
C VAL A 11 0.45 -8.12 3.89
N ALA A 12 0.51 -7.29 2.86
CA ALA A 12 0.19 -7.71 1.50
C ALA A 12 1.17 -8.81 1.05
N GLY A 13 0.65 -9.79 0.30
CA GLY A 13 1.40 -10.99 -0.06
C GLY A 13 2.62 -10.71 -0.94
N ASP A 14 2.51 -9.72 -1.83
CA ASP A 14 3.58 -9.21 -2.68
C ASP A 14 4.71 -8.54 -1.88
N ILE A 15 4.38 -7.77 -0.84
CA ILE A 15 5.35 -7.17 0.08
C ILE A 15 6.10 -8.28 0.83
N ALA A 16 5.39 -9.30 1.32
CA ALA A 16 6.00 -10.43 2.00
C ALA A 16 6.93 -11.24 1.07
N ALA A 17 6.52 -11.47 -0.18
CA ALA A 17 7.34 -12.15 -1.18
C ALA A 17 8.61 -11.35 -1.51
N THR A 18 8.48 -10.04 -1.70
CA THR A 18 9.61 -9.14 -1.98
C THR A 18 10.59 -9.11 -0.79
N ALA A 19 10.06 -9.01 0.43
CA ALA A 19 10.89 -9.07 1.64
C ALA A 19 11.63 -10.39 1.75
N SER A 20 10.99 -11.53 1.44
CA SER A 20 11.64 -12.84 1.44
C SER A 20 12.82 -12.92 0.46
N ALA A 21 12.65 -12.39 -0.76
CA ALA A 21 13.70 -12.38 -1.78
C ALA A 21 14.95 -11.57 -1.35
N VAL A 22 14.75 -10.45 -0.64
CA VAL A 22 15.84 -9.57 -0.20
C VAL A 22 16.46 -10.02 1.12
N ALA A 23 15.64 -10.53 2.05
CA ALA A 23 16.07 -10.83 3.42
C ALA A 23 17.19 -11.88 3.48
N ALA A 24 17.19 -12.87 2.58
CA ALA A 24 18.22 -13.90 2.51
C ALA A 24 19.62 -13.33 2.21
N ALA A 25 19.72 -12.39 1.26
CA ALA A 25 20.99 -11.76 0.92
C ALA A 25 21.52 -10.86 2.06
N GLU A 26 20.62 -10.33 2.87
CA GLU A 26 20.90 -9.40 3.95
C GLU A 26 21.06 -10.07 5.33
N ASN A 27 21.00 -11.40 5.41
CA ASN A 27 20.98 -12.18 6.66
C ASN A 27 19.89 -11.72 7.65
N ARG A 28 18.68 -11.45 7.15
CA ARG A 28 17.51 -11.06 7.95
C ARG A 28 16.36 -12.05 7.75
N SER A 29 15.43 -12.10 8.71
CA SER A 29 14.11 -12.68 8.48
C SER A 29 13.21 -11.74 7.68
N VAL A 30 12.13 -12.26 7.10
CA VAL A 30 11.11 -11.47 6.37
C VAL A 30 10.57 -10.33 7.24
N ALA A 31 10.22 -10.61 8.50
CA ALA A 31 9.69 -9.62 9.43
C ALA A 31 10.72 -8.53 9.77
N GLU A 32 11.99 -8.90 9.91
CA GLU A 32 13.08 -7.94 10.13
C GLU A 32 13.33 -7.07 8.91
N GLN A 33 13.28 -7.64 7.71
CA GLN A 33 13.44 -6.90 6.46
C GLN A 33 12.31 -5.88 6.26
N ILE A 34 11.05 -6.27 6.51
CA ILE A 34 9.91 -5.35 6.49
C ILE A 34 10.08 -4.25 7.55
N SER A 35 10.48 -4.62 8.77
CA SER A 35 10.72 -3.66 9.85
C SER A 35 11.85 -2.67 9.49
N HIS A 36 12.87 -3.14 8.77
CA HIS A 36 13.97 -2.31 8.29
C HIS A 36 13.50 -1.29 7.26
N TRP A 37 12.75 -1.72 6.23
CA TRP A 37 12.14 -0.81 5.27
C TRP A 37 11.21 0.21 5.91
N ALA A 38 10.37 -0.21 6.86
CA ALA A 38 9.49 0.69 7.60
C ALA A 38 10.28 1.78 8.35
N ARG A 39 11.41 1.42 8.98
CA ARG A 39 12.28 2.41 9.64
C ARG A 39 12.91 3.39 8.67
N ILE A 40 13.37 2.91 7.51
CA ILE A 40 13.88 3.80 6.46
C ILE A 40 12.78 4.73 5.97
N GLY A 41 11.58 4.22 5.68
CA GLY A 41 10.43 5.02 5.26
C GLY A 41 10.10 6.14 6.26
N MET A 42 10.03 5.81 7.56
CA MET A 42 9.82 6.82 8.61
C MET A 42 10.92 7.87 8.68
N LEU A 43 12.19 7.49 8.45
CA LEU A 43 13.31 8.44 8.42
C LEU A 43 13.23 9.35 7.19
N VAL A 44 12.91 8.80 6.02
CA VAL A 44 12.73 9.56 4.78
C VAL A 44 11.62 10.59 4.95
N ASP A 45 10.48 10.17 5.49
CA ASP A 45 9.33 11.04 5.74
C ASP A 45 9.67 12.19 6.70
N ARG A 46 10.36 11.90 7.82
CA ARG A 46 10.79 12.92 8.79
C ARG A 46 11.89 13.84 8.26
N SER A 47 12.79 13.34 7.42
CA SER A 47 13.97 14.08 6.98
C SER A 47 13.66 15.19 5.98
N GLY A 48 12.48 15.16 5.34
CA GLY A 48 11.97 16.24 4.50
C GLY A 48 13.01 16.81 3.52
N SER A 49 13.89 15.98 2.95
CA SER A 49 15.00 16.44 2.11
C SER A 49 14.52 17.22 0.88
N VAL A 50 15.35 18.08 0.28
CA VAL A 50 15.00 18.82 -0.95
C VAL A 50 14.54 17.86 -2.06
N ALA A 51 15.22 16.71 -2.19
CA ALA A 51 14.85 15.65 -3.13
C ALA A 51 13.48 15.05 -2.77
N SER A 52 13.22 14.75 -1.50
CA SER A 52 11.91 14.26 -1.03
C SER A 52 10.79 15.28 -1.31
N ARG A 53 11.02 16.58 -1.07
CA ARG A 53 10.03 17.64 -1.36
C ARG A 53 9.72 17.76 -2.85
N ARG A 54 10.74 17.68 -3.72
CA ARG A 54 10.55 17.70 -5.18
C ARG A 54 9.72 16.51 -5.65
N LEU A 55 10.04 15.33 -5.11
CA LEU A 55 9.40 14.07 -5.46
C LEU A 55 7.93 14.06 -4.98
N LEU A 56 7.68 14.48 -3.74
CA LEU A 56 6.32 14.66 -3.19
C LEU A 56 5.51 15.70 -3.97
N ALA A 57 6.12 16.80 -4.42
CA ALA A 57 5.42 17.79 -5.24
C ALA A 57 4.94 17.19 -6.57
N VAL A 58 5.77 16.38 -7.24
CA VAL A 58 5.38 15.68 -8.47
C VAL A 58 4.29 14.64 -8.21
N VAL A 59 4.45 13.80 -7.19
CA VAL A 59 3.43 12.78 -6.80
C VAL A 59 2.10 13.44 -6.43
N SER A 60 2.13 14.65 -5.86
CA SER A 60 0.92 15.42 -5.51
C SER A 60 0.38 16.26 -6.67
N GLY A 61 0.90 16.12 -7.89
CA GLY A 61 0.43 16.86 -9.06
C GLY A 61 0.88 18.33 -9.15
N HIS A 62 1.76 18.79 -8.25
CA HIS A 62 2.31 20.15 -8.22
C HIS A 62 3.61 20.28 -9.02
N GLY A 63 3.96 19.28 -9.83
CA GLY A 63 5.14 19.25 -10.68
C GLY A 63 5.00 18.18 -11.78
N GLN A 64 5.91 18.19 -12.75
CA GLN A 64 5.91 17.22 -13.84
C GLN A 64 6.91 16.09 -13.59
N PHE A 65 6.53 14.85 -13.89
CA PHE A 65 7.44 13.70 -13.84
C PHE A 65 8.66 13.87 -14.74
N SER A 66 8.53 14.54 -15.89
CA SER A 66 9.64 14.87 -16.80
C SER A 66 10.80 15.59 -16.10
N ASN A 67 10.53 16.29 -15.00
CA ASN A 67 11.53 17.00 -14.23
C ASN A 67 12.30 16.09 -13.24
N LEU A 68 11.96 14.81 -13.09
CA LEU A 68 12.68 13.87 -12.22
C LEU A 68 13.81 13.16 -12.99
N THR A 69 14.86 12.75 -12.30
CA THR A 69 15.83 11.78 -12.82
C THR A 69 15.17 10.40 -13.03
N GLY A 70 15.90 9.44 -13.63
CA GLY A 70 15.40 8.07 -13.82
C GLY A 70 14.98 7.44 -12.49
N ASP A 71 15.93 7.36 -11.56
CA ASP A 71 15.73 6.78 -10.22
C ASP A 71 14.63 7.51 -9.43
N GLU A 72 14.60 8.85 -9.47
CA GLU A 72 13.54 9.62 -8.80
C GLU A 72 12.15 9.33 -9.38
N ARG A 73 12.04 9.06 -10.68
CA ARG A 73 10.77 8.74 -11.33
C ARG A 73 10.26 7.36 -10.94
N GLU A 74 11.14 6.37 -10.84
CA GLU A 74 10.79 5.03 -10.34
C GLU A 74 10.26 5.10 -8.91
N ILE A 75 10.94 5.85 -8.03
CA ILE A 75 10.49 6.10 -6.66
C ILE A 75 9.14 6.82 -6.65
N ALA A 76 8.94 7.82 -7.51
CA ALA A 76 7.68 8.56 -7.60
C ALA A 76 6.51 7.67 -8.03
N HIS A 77 6.70 6.77 -9.00
CA HIS A 77 5.67 5.79 -9.37
C HIS A 77 5.33 4.84 -8.21
N ALA A 78 6.34 4.32 -7.51
CA ALA A 78 6.12 3.47 -6.34
C ALA A 78 5.32 4.18 -5.23
N LEU A 79 5.55 5.48 -5.03
CA LEU A 79 4.76 6.28 -4.08
C LEU A 79 3.31 6.50 -4.55
N VAL A 80 3.09 6.71 -5.85
CA VAL A 80 1.73 6.80 -6.41
C VAL A 80 0.98 5.48 -6.21
N ASP A 81 1.61 4.35 -6.53
CA ASP A 81 1.02 3.02 -6.36
C ASP A 81 0.66 2.74 -4.89
N ALA A 82 1.59 3.05 -3.98
CA ALA A 82 1.34 2.93 -2.53
C ALA A 82 0.16 3.81 -2.09
N ARG A 83 0.09 5.06 -2.57
CA ARG A 83 -0.98 5.98 -2.21
C ARG A 83 -2.34 5.53 -2.76
N ILE A 84 -2.37 4.98 -3.98
CA ILE A 84 -3.58 4.39 -4.56
C ILE A 84 -4.04 3.20 -3.71
N ALA A 85 -3.12 2.31 -3.32
CA ALA A 85 -3.45 1.16 -2.49
C ALA A 85 -4.02 1.57 -1.12
N GLU A 86 -3.42 2.57 -0.46
CA GLU A 86 -3.95 3.12 0.80
C GLU A 86 -5.36 3.70 0.64
N LEU A 87 -5.56 4.53 -0.40
CA LEU A 87 -6.85 5.15 -0.66
C LEU A 87 -7.92 4.11 -1.00
N ALA A 88 -7.56 3.10 -1.79
CA ALA A 88 -8.45 2.00 -2.14
C ALA A 88 -8.83 1.16 -0.91
N ALA A 89 -7.89 0.90 0.00
CA ALA A 89 -8.17 0.18 1.24
C ALA A 89 -9.06 0.98 2.21
N ALA A 90 -8.94 2.31 2.22
CA ALA A 90 -9.77 3.19 3.06
C ALA A 90 -11.17 3.47 2.47
N GLN A 91 -11.33 3.31 1.15
CA GLN A 91 -12.56 3.65 0.45
C GLN A 91 -13.50 2.46 0.33
N SER A 92 -14.74 2.64 0.78
CA SER A 92 -15.81 1.70 0.44
C SER A 92 -16.44 2.11 -0.90
N PHE A 93 -16.16 1.34 -1.95
CA PHE A 93 -16.73 1.57 -3.29
C PHE A 93 -18.15 1.02 -3.45
N GLY A 94 -18.54 0.06 -2.60
CA GLY A 94 -19.84 -0.60 -2.65
C GLY A 94 -21.06 0.33 -2.57
N PRO A 95 -21.10 1.32 -1.63
CA PRO A 95 -22.21 2.25 -1.54
C PRO A 95 -22.45 3.07 -2.81
N ALA A 96 -21.39 3.58 -3.45
CA ALA A 96 -21.50 4.36 -4.68
C ALA A 96 -22.01 3.49 -5.84
N ALA A 97 -21.43 2.31 -6.03
CA ALA A 97 -21.87 1.38 -7.07
C ALA A 97 -23.34 0.95 -6.91
N ARG A 98 -23.82 0.77 -5.67
CA ARG A 98 -25.23 0.46 -5.40
C ARG A 98 -26.17 1.63 -5.73
N ALA A 99 -25.76 2.86 -5.44
CA ALA A 99 -26.51 4.06 -5.83
C ALA A 99 -26.67 4.15 -7.36
N ASP A 100 -25.68 3.67 -8.11
CA ASP A 100 -25.69 3.59 -9.57
C ASP A 100 -26.41 2.33 -10.12
N GLY A 101 -27.10 1.56 -9.26
CA GLY A 101 -27.86 0.38 -9.69
C GLY A 101 -26.99 -0.85 -10.01
N GLN A 102 -25.73 -0.87 -9.57
CA GLN A 102 -24.80 -1.96 -9.87
C GLN A 102 -24.76 -3.02 -8.77
N THR A 103 -24.57 -4.27 -9.17
CA THR A 103 -24.23 -5.36 -8.25
C THR A 103 -22.72 -5.40 -8.08
N THR A 104 -22.24 -5.40 -6.83
CA THR A 104 -20.81 -5.48 -6.52
C THR A 104 -20.44 -6.86 -5.99
N VAL A 105 -19.24 -7.33 -6.29
CA VAL A 105 -18.67 -8.56 -5.71
C VAL A 105 -17.49 -8.16 -4.81
N SER A 106 -17.50 -8.67 -3.57
CA SER A 106 -16.43 -8.45 -2.59
C SER A 106 -16.01 -9.76 -1.95
N VAL A 107 -14.77 -9.83 -1.46
CA VAL A 107 -14.27 -10.96 -0.66
C VAL A 107 -14.52 -10.63 0.82
N ASP A 108 -15.09 -11.56 1.59
CA ASP A 108 -15.23 -11.42 3.04
C ASP A 108 -13.96 -11.81 3.81
N ASP A 109 -13.99 -11.69 5.14
CA ASP A 109 -12.82 -11.95 6.00
C ASP A 109 -12.32 -13.41 5.94
N ASP A 110 -13.20 -14.34 5.54
CA ASP A 110 -12.91 -15.76 5.38
C ASP A 110 -12.47 -16.12 3.95
N GLY A 111 -12.45 -15.15 3.05
CA GLY A 111 -12.04 -15.35 1.66
C GLY A 111 -13.18 -15.75 0.71
N ASN A 112 -14.43 -15.72 1.16
CA ASN A 112 -15.57 -16.07 0.32
C ASN A 112 -16.00 -14.88 -0.54
N LEU A 113 -16.43 -15.17 -1.78
CA LEU A 113 -17.00 -14.16 -2.66
C LEU A 113 -18.46 -13.90 -2.28
N ILE A 114 -18.78 -12.64 -2.04
CA ILE A 114 -20.12 -12.15 -1.71
C ILE A 114 -20.57 -11.18 -2.79
N ALA A 115 -21.64 -11.50 -3.50
CA ALA A 115 -22.34 -10.57 -4.36
C ALA A 115 -23.33 -9.74 -3.54
N THR A 116 -23.29 -8.42 -3.72
CA THR A 116 -24.21 -7.45 -3.09
C THR A 116 -24.98 -6.72 -4.18
N ALA A 117 -26.29 -6.91 -4.23
CA ALA A 117 -27.19 -6.29 -5.19
C ALA A 117 -27.45 -4.79 -4.85
N PRO A 118 -28.03 -4.01 -5.79
CA PRO A 118 -28.28 -2.57 -5.57
C PRO A 118 -29.16 -2.27 -4.35
N ASP A 119 -30.12 -3.15 -4.07
CA ASP A 119 -31.01 -3.10 -2.90
C ASP A 119 -30.31 -3.46 -1.57
N GLY A 120 -29.04 -3.83 -1.61
CA GLY A 120 -28.24 -4.25 -0.46
C GLY A 120 -28.33 -5.74 -0.15
N THR A 121 -29.08 -6.54 -0.92
CA THR A 121 -29.19 -7.98 -0.72
C THR A 121 -27.84 -8.64 -0.97
N ARG A 122 -27.35 -9.41 0.00
CA ARG A 122 -26.06 -10.12 -0.06
C ARG A 122 -26.29 -11.61 -0.30
N ARG A 123 -25.54 -12.19 -1.23
CA ARG A 123 -25.53 -13.64 -1.48
C ARG A 123 -24.10 -14.15 -1.69
N PRO A 124 -23.75 -15.33 -1.16
CA PRO A 124 -22.51 -15.99 -1.53
C PRO A 124 -22.53 -16.35 -3.03
N LEU A 125 -21.35 -16.36 -3.65
CA LEU A 125 -21.12 -16.87 -5.00
C LEU A 125 -20.52 -18.27 -4.97
#